data_AF-A0A7H1C4U2-F1
#
_entry.id   AF-A0A7H1C4U2-F1
#
_cell.length_a   1.000
_cell.length_b   1.000
_cell.length_c   1.000
_cell.angle_alpha   90.00
_cell.angle_beta   90.00
_cell.angle_gamma   90.00
#
_symmetry.space_group_name_H-M   'P 1'
#
loop_
_entity.id
_entity.type
_entity.pdbx_description
1 polymer ?
#
loop_
_entity_poly.entity_id
_entity_poly.type
_entity_poly.pdbx_seq_one_letter_code
_entity_poly.pdbx_strand_id
1 'polypeptide(L)'
;MKKLTFTAILASAFLAACSSNTASVSTPAAQEQVFGQKSQATLNIAQVKQQRDDALVTFTGKIVRQVESDEYIVADSTGEIEVEIDGHLWNGLKVTAADTIRISGEVDKEIRRVKVDARSVEKLN
;
A
#
# COMPACT_ATOMS: atom_id res chain seq x y z
N MET A 1 -39.54 -9.77 -11.22
CA MET A 1 -40.52 -9.26 -10.23
C MET A 1 -39.74 -8.94 -8.96
N LYS A 2 -39.37 -7.68 -8.76
CA LYS A 2 -39.98 -6.75 -7.79
C LYS A 2 -39.88 -7.23 -6.32
N LYS A 3 -38.78 -6.79 -5.69
CA LYS A 3 -38.55 -6.27 -4.32
C LYS A 3 -39.24 -6.96 -3.13
N LEU A 4 -38.47 -7.16 -2.05
CA LEU A 4 -38.97 -7.01 -0.67
C LEU A 4 -37.84 -6.48 0.24
N THR A 5 -38.05 -5.27 0.74
CA THR A 5 -37.28 -4.56 1.76
C THR A 5 -37.84 -4.90 3.15
N PHE A 6 -36.96 -5.12 4.13
CA PHE A 6 -37.31 -5.22 5.55
C PHE A 6 -36.84 -3.96 6.30
N THR A 7 -37.79 -3.35 7.01
CA THR A 7 -37.67 -2.12 7.80
C THR A 7 -36.99 -2.40 9.14
N ALA A 8 -36.04 -1.54 9.55
CA ALA A 8 -35.40 -1.56 10.86
C ALA A 8 -35.84 -0.36 11.74
N ILE A 9 -35.73 -0.59 13.04
CA ILE A 9 -36.55 -0.10 14.16
C ILE A 9 -35.87 1.02 14.96
N LEU A 10 -36.72 1.88 15.57
CA LEU A 10 -36.56 2.78 16.73
C LEU A 10 -35.33 3.70 16.83
N ALA A 11 -35.60 5.00 16.67
CA ALA A 11 -34.79 6.09 17.24
C ALA A 11 -35.23 6.35 18.69
N SER A 12 -34.26 6.43 19.61
CA SER A 12 -34.46 6.93 20.98
C SER A 12 -33.36 7.96 21.25
N ALA A 13 -33.77 9.21 21.45
CA ALA A 13 -32.90 10.33 21.79
C ALA A 13 -32.54 10.29 23.28
N PHE A 14 -31.29 10.60 23.61
CA PHE A 14 -30.92 11.09 24.94
C PHE A 14 -29.92 12.24 24.79
N LEU A 15 -30.33 13.41 25.27
CA LEU A 15 -29.48 14.55 25.56
C LEU A 15 -28.92 14.38 26.98
N ALA A 16 -27.61 14.55 27.14
CA ALA A 16 -27.00 14.82 28.43
C ALA A 16 -25.88 15.86 28.26
N ALA A 17 -26.02 16.97 28.96
CA ALA A 17 -25.02 18.02 29.10
C ALA A 17 -24.42 17.95 30.52
N CYS A 18 -23.09 18.04 30.65
CA CYS A 18 -22.43 18.55 31.84
C CYS A 18 -21.00 19.04 31.51
N SER A 19 -20.59 20.09 32.20
CA SER A 19 -19.40 20.92 31.95
C SER A 19 -18.23 20.62 32.91
N SER A 20 -17.04 21.04 32.47
CA SER A 20 -15.81 21.45 33.19
C SER A 20 -14.79 20.44 33.76
N ASN A 21 -13.63 20.45 33.07
CA ASN A 21 -12.21 20.56 33.50
C ASN A 21 -11.60 19.64 34.58
N THR A 22 -10.55 18.88 34.22
CA THR A 22 -9.15 18.98 34.73
C THR A 22 -8.22 18.00 34.00
N ALA A 23 -6.93 18.33 33.99
CA ALA A 23 -5.89 17.86 33.08
C ALA A 23 -5.53 16.37 33.18
N SER A 24 -5.22 15.77 32.02
CA SER A 24 -4.02 14.96 31.80
C SER A 24 -3.74 14.89 30.31
N VAL A 25 -2.54 15.34 29.94
CA VAL A 25 -1.99 15.29 28.59
C VAL A 25 -1.92 13.83 28.15
N SER A 26 -2.68 13.52 27.12
CA SER A 26 -2.47 12.36 26.27
C SER A 26 -2.94 12.83 24.91
N THR A 27 -2.04 13.44 24.15
CA THR A 27 -2.31 13.85 22.77
C THR A 27 -2.73 12.59 22.01
N PRO A 28 -4.00 12.40 21.61
CA PRO A 28 -4.25 11.44 20.55
C PRO A 28 -3.58 12.05 19.32
N ALA A 29 -2.70 11.28 18.67
CA ALA A 29 -2.13 11.67 17.38
C ALA A 29 -3.29 12.18 16.52
N ALA A 30 -3.23 13.46 16.17
CA ALA A 30 -4.20 14.06 15.28
C ALA A 30 -4.15 13.24 14.00
N GLN A 31 -5.17 12.42 13.78
CA GLN A 31 -5.47 11.89 12.47
C GLN A 31 -5.86 13.11 11.64
N GLU A 32 -4.87 13.72 10.99
CA GLU A 32 -5.11 14.62 9.87
C GLU A 32 -5.89 13.82 8.84
N GLN A 33 -7.20 14.01 8.84
CA GLN A 33 -8.08 13.48 7.83
C GLN A 33 -7.84 14.30 6.55
N VAL A 34 -6.77 13.96 5.83
CA VAL A 34 -6.54 14.43 4.46
C VAL A 34 -7.62 13.82 3.59
N PHE A 35 -8.67 14.62 3.33
CA PHE A 35 -9.78 14.26 2.47
C PHE A 35 -9.26 14.10 1.03
N GLY A 36 -8.79 12.91 0.67
CA GLY A 36 -8.35 12.63 -0.71
C GLY A 36 -7.29 11.54 -0.88
N GLN A 37 -6.54 11.15 0.14
CA GLN A 37 -5.55 10.07 0.01
C GLN A 37 -6.04 8.80 0.70
N LYS A 38 -6.58 7.88 -0.11
CA LYS A 38 -6.69 6.48 0.31
C LYS A 38 -5.26 5.94 0.38
N SER A 39 -4.63 5.99 1.55
CA SER A 39 -3.34 5.34 1.78
C SER A 39 -3.49 3.86 1.49
N GLN A 40 -2.93 3.39 0.39
CA GLN A 40 -2.94 1.99 0.01
C GLN A 40 -2.08 1.22 1.02
N ALA A 41 -2.62 0.11 1.55
CA ALA A 41 -1.88 -0.69 2.52
C ALA A 41 -0.58 -1.20 1.89
N THR A 42 0.54 -1.01 2.59
CA THR A 42 1.84 -1.55 2.16
C THR A 42 1.91 -3.02 2.54
N LEU A 43 2.09 -3.89 1.56
CA LEU A 43 2.23 -5.33 1.71
C LEU A 43 3.72 -5.71 1.82
N ASN A 44 4.00 -6.86 2.43
CA ASN A 44 5.30 -7.52 2.26
C ASN A 44 5.32 -8.38 0.97
N ILE A 45 6.52 -8.74 0.50
CA ILE A 45 6.68 -9.46 -0.77
C ILE A 45 5.95 -10.82 -0.76
N ALA A 46 5.97 -11.55 0.35
CA ALA A 46 5.23 -12.81 0.47
C ALA A 46 3.71 -12.63 0.29
N GLN A 47 3.14 -11.51 0.74
CA GLN A 47 1.74 -11.15 0.53
C GLN A 47 1.47 -10.68 -0.90
N VAL A 48 2.39 -9.95 -1.52
CA VAL A 48 2.29 -9.54 -2.93
C VAL A 48 2.15 -10.75 -3.84
N LYS A 49 2.98 -11.78 -3.64
CA LYS A 49 2.95 -13.03 -4.44
C LYS A 49 1.62 -13.78 -4.35
N GLN A 50 0.86 -13.58 -3.27
CA GLN A 50 -0.46 -14.19 -3.07
C GLN A 50 -1.60 -13.39 -3.69
N GLN A 51 -1.36 -12.15 -4.12
CA GLN A 51 -2.40 -11.36 -4.78
C GLN A 51 -2.82 -11.99 -6.10
N ARG A 52 -4.04 -11.66 -6.53
CA ARG A 52 -4.54 -12.05 -7.85
C ARG A 52 -3.79 -11.32 -8.95
N ASP A 53 -3.91 -11.84 -10.16
CA ASP A 53 -3.52 -11.14 -11.38
C ASP A 53 -4.25 -9.78 -11.48
N ASP A 54 -3.59 -8.80 -12.09
CA ASP A 54 -4.01 -7.39 -12.20
C ASP A 54 -4.24 -6.67 -10.85
N ALA A 55 -3.74 -7.21 -9.74
CA ALA A 55 -3.91 -6.57 -8.44
C ALA A 55 -2.97 -5.37 -8.29
N LEU A 56 -3.53 -4.20 -7.98
CA LEU A 56 -2.74 -3.04 -7.56
C LEU A 56 -2.17 -3.26 -6.16
N VAL A 57 -0.85 -3.22 -6.04
CA VAL A 57 -0.11 -3.42 -4.80
C VAL A 57 0.86 -2.28 -4.54
N THR A 58 1.16 -2.06 -3.26
CA THR A 58 2.27 -1.23 -2.82
C THR A 58 3.09 -2.05 -1.86
N PHE A 59 4.41 -2.12 -2.05
CA PHE A 59 5.33 -2.83 -1.16
C PHE A 59 6.66 -2.08 -1.06
N THR A 60 7.52 -2.54 -0.17
CA THR A 60 8.83 -1.92 0.09
C THR A 60 9.91 -3.00 0.09
N GLY A 61 11.07 -2.69 -0.47
CA GLY A 61 12.19 -3.62 -0.53
C GLY A 61 13.49 -2.94 -0.96
N LYS A 62 14.54 -3.74 -1.14
CA LYS A 62 15.83 -3.29 -1.68
C LYS A 62 16.10 -4.00 -2.99
N ILE A 63 16.73 -3.30 -3.94
CA ILE A 63 17.18 -3.91 -5.19
C ILE A 63 18.39 -4.79 -4.87
N VAL A 64 18.27 -6.08 -5.16
CA VAL A 64 19.35 -7.06 -5.00
C VAL A 64 20.23 -7.09 -6.24
N ARG A 65 19.59 -7.17 -7.42
CA ARG A 65 20.26 -7.25 -8.72
C ARG A 65 19.30 -6.88 -9.85
N GLN A 66 19.87 -6.44 -10.95
CA GLN A 66 19.18 -6.28 -12.23
C GLN A 66 19.31 -7.60 -13.03
N VAL A 67 18.22 -8.07 -13.62
CA VAL A 67 18.21 -9.31 -14.44
C VAL A 67 18.12 -9.03 -15.92
N GLU A 68 17.38 -7.99 -16.31
CA GLU A 68 17.30 -7.48 -17.68
C GLU A 68 17.29 -5.95 -17.70
N SER A 69 17.10 -5.31 -18.87
CA SER A 69 17.13 -3.84 -19.01
C SER A 69 16.23 -3.13 -17.99
N ASP A 70 15.00 -3.58 -17.86
CA ASP A 70 13.99 -2.96 -16.99
C ASP A 70 13.49 -3.94 -15.91
N GLU A 71 14.02 -5.17 -15.84
CA GLU A 71 13.65 -6.17 -14.84
C GLU A 71 14.68 -6.24 -13.69
N TYR A 72 14.19 -6.17 -12.45
CA TYR A 72 14.98 -6.17 -11.22
C TYR A 72 14.47 -7.21 -10.22
N ILE A 73 15.38 -7.78 -9.43
CA ILE A 73 15.02 -8.54 -8.23
C ILE A 73 15.01 -7.62 -7.02
N VAL A 74 13.86 -7.55 -6.38
CA VAL A 74 13.64 -6.78 -5.15
C VAL A 74 13.39 -7.74 -4.00
N ALA A 75 14.00 -7.45 -2.84
CA ALA A 75 13.91 -8.29 -1.66
C ALA A 75 13.49 -7.52 -0.40
N ASP A 76 12.80 -8.22 0.48
CA ASP A 76 12.48 -7.82 1.86
C ASP A 76 12.75 -9.02 2.81
N SER A 77 12.36 -8.91 4.08
CA SER A 77 12.55 -9.99 5.05
C SER A 77 11.70 -11.25 4.79
N THR A 78 10.73 -11.18 3.90
CA THR A 78 9.76 -12.24 3.59
C THR A 78 10.06 -12.97 2.28
N GLY A 79 10.89 -12.38 1.41
CA GLY A 79 11.41 -13.04 0.22
C GLY A 79 11.80 -12.09 -0.89
N GLU A 80 11.87 -12.62 -2.10
CA GLU A 80 12.21 -11.89 -3.32
C GLU A 80 11.08 -11.96 -4.35
N ILE A 81 11.00 -10.90 -5.16
CA ILE A 81 10.10 -10.79 -6.31
C ILE A 81 10.80 -10.06 -7.45
N GLU A 82 10.42 -10.42 -8.67
CA GLU A 82 10.85 -9.73 -9.87
C GLU A 82 9.92 -8.54 -10.14
N VAL A 83 10.51 -7.42 -10.54
CA VAL A 83 9.80 -6.17 -10.76
C VAL A 83 10.28 -5.56 -12.07
N GLU A 84 9.35 -5.25 -12.95
CA GLU A 84 9.58 -4.47 -14.15
C GLU A 84 9.47 -2.98 -13.79
N ILE A 85 10.56 -2.23 -13.93
CA ILE A 85 10.65 -0.80 -13.63
C ILE A 85 11.19 -0.09 -14.86
N ASP A 86 10.28 0.44 -15.68
CA ASP A 86 10.65 1.24 -16.84
C ASP A 86 11.59 2.39 -16.48
N GLY A 87 12.57 2.63 -17.36
CA GLY A 87 13.53 3.73 -17.26
C GLY A 87 12.95 5.10 -16.88
N HIS A 88 11.73 5.42 -17.35
CA HIS A 88 11.08 6.71 -17.10
C HIS A 88 10.58 6.86 -15.65
N LEU A 89 10.27 5.77 -14.96
CA LEU A 89 9.75 5.80 -13.59
C LEU A 89 10.80 6.28 -12.58
N TRP A 90 12.08 6.07 -12.89
CA TRP A 90 13.18 6.56 -12.06
C TRP A 90 13.17 8.09 -11.97
N ASN A 91 12.77 8.84 -13.00
CA ASN A 91 12.72 10.32 -12.94
C ASN A 91 14.00 10.98 -12.38
N GLY A 92 15.18 10.43 -12.69
CA GLY A 92 16.47 10.90 -12.17
C GLY A 92 16.83 10.43 -10.75
N LEU A 93 15.98 9.60 -10.13
CA LEU A 93 16.22 8.95 -8.84
C LEU A 93 17.42 8.03 -8.91
N LYS A 94 18.39 8.25 -8.01
CA LYS A 94 19.56 7.39 -7.86
C LYS A 94 19.33 6.41 -6.71
N VAL A 95 19.23 5.12 -7.05
CA VAL A 95 19.04 4.03 -6.11
C VAL A 95 20.26 3.11 -6.14
N THR A 96 20.73 2.73 -4.96
CA THR A 96 21.81 1.79 -4.72
C THR A 96 21.29 0.57 -3.97
N ALA A 97 22.07 -0.52 -3.89
CA ALA A 97 21.67 -1.72 -3.14
C ALA A 97 21.46 -1.47 -1.62
N ALA A 98 21.99 -0.37 -1.08
CA ALA A 98 21.79 0.01 0.31
C ALA A 98 20.43 0.72 0.54
N ASP A 99 19.82 1.24 -0.51
CA ASP A 99 18.61 2.05 -0.42
C ASP A 99 17.36 1.18 -0.32
N THR A 100 16.41 1.60 0.50
CA THR A 100 15.07 1.01 0.53
C THR A 100 14.18 1.80 -0.41
N ILE A 101 13.43 1.11 -1.26
CA ILE A 101 12.47 1.71 -2.19
C ILE A 101 11.06 1.21 -1.90
N ARG A 102 10.08 2.09 -2.11
CA ARG A 102 8.67 1.75 -2.17
C ARG A 102 8.27 1.68 -3.64
N ILE A 103 7.62 0.58 -4.01
CA ILE A 103 7.12 0.33 -5.36
C ILE A 103 5.61 0.20 -5.27
N SER A 104 4.90 0.90 -6.15
CA SER A 104 3.49 0.63 -6.41
C SER A 104 3.33 0.16 -7.85
N GLY A 105 2.53 -0.87 -8.07
CA GLY A 105 2.43 -1.52 -9.38
C GLY A 105 1.30 -2.53 -9.45
N GLU A 106 1.19 -3.17 -10.60
CA GLU A 106 0.22 -4.23 -10.90
C GLU A 106 0.92 -5.59 -10.79
N VAL A 107 0.30 -6.55 -10.11
CA VAL A 107 0.78 -7.92 -10.10
C VAL A 107 0.43 -8.58 -11.42
N ASP A 108 1.44 -9.02 -12.15
CA ASP A 108 1.29 -9.85 -13.35
C ASP A 108 1.63 -11.30 -12.99
N LYS A 109 0.62 -12.17 -13.08
CA LYS A 109 0.71 -13.57 -12.67
C LYS A 109 0.50 -14.49 -13.86
N GLU A 110 1.63 -15.01 -14.33
CA GLU A 110 1.67 -16.13 -15.25
C GLU A 110 1.60 -17.48 -14.51
N ILE A 111 1.36 -18.57 -15.24
CA ILE A 111 1.28 -19.93 -14.68
C ILE A 111 2.55 -20.33 -13.91
N ARG A 112 3.71 -19.79 -14.28
CA ARG A 112 5.02 -20.17 -13.72
C ARG A 112 5.80 -19.01 -13.10
N ARG A 113 5.31 -17.77 -13.21
CA ARG A 113 6.04 -16.55 -12.84
C ARG A 113 5.09 -15.57 -12.17
N VAL A 114 5.58 -14.82 -11.19
CA VAL A 114 4.86 -13.70 -10.60
C VAL A 114 5.82 -12.52 -10.61
N LYS A 115 5.43 -11.45 -11.32
CA LYS A 115 6.17 -10.19 -11.38
C LYS A 115 5.27 -9.03 -10.95
N VAL A 116 5.87 -7.87 -10.76
CA VAL A 116 5.15 -6.62 -10.57
C VAL A 116 5.58 -5.61 -11.62
N ASP A 117 4.61 -5.09 -12.35
CA ASP A 117 4.83 -4.00 -13.30
C ASP A 117 4.68 -2.68 -12.55
N ALA A 118 5.81 -2.00 -12.33
CA ALA A 118 5.85 -0.79 -11.52
C ALA A 118 5.11 0.36 -12.22
N ARG A 119 4.40 1.15 -11.42
CA ARG A 119 3.76 2.41 -11.81
C ARG A 119 4.34 3.61 -11.09
N SER A 120 4.97 3.39 -9.94
CA SER A 120 5.78 4.40 -9.26
C SER A 120 6.89 3.77 -8.44
N VAL A 121 8.00 4.50 -8.31
CA VAL A 121 9.13 4.16 -7.45
C VAL A 121 9.51 5.36 -6.62
N GLU A 122 9.62 5.15 -5.31
CA GLU A 122 10.01 6.17 -4.35
C GLU A 122 11.17 5.63 -3.50
N LYS A 123 12.24 6.41 -3.34
CA LYS A 123 13.30 6.09 -2.37
C LYS A 123 12.85 6.51 -0.97
N LEU A 124 13.00 5.61 -0.01
CA LEU A 124 12.77 5.89 1.40
C LEU A 124 14.09 6.34 2.04
N ASN A 125 14.06 7.48 2.72
CA ASN A 125 15.20 8.08 3.42
C ASN A 125 15.41 7.46 4.80
#